data_AF-A0A1G1EXV2-F1
#
_entry.id   AF-A0A1G1EXV2-F1
#
_cell.length_a   1.000
_cell.length_b   1.000
_cell.length_c   1.000
_cell.angle_alpha   90.00
_cell.angle_beta   90.00
_cell.angle_gamma   90.00
#
_symmetry.space_group_name_H-M   'P 1'
#
loop_
_entity.id
_entity.type
_entity.pdbx_description
1 polymer ?
#
loop_
_entity_poly.entity_id
_entity_poly.type
_entity_poly.pdbx_seq_one_letter_code
_entity_poly.pdbx_strand_id
1 'polypeptide(L)'
;MRKFLKTAVFVLAGIAVGALFANFKVHDYRHASLAIKKDADKKTLNISDYNGRQVIAISLKNLQHAKDIEVRMDGATIQSWYPPAVKMPFYKWMEIDGGKFKGVGFGKRLPLYLTINGQGGCKEMEIIDSSNGSVIRTVHFMKGGADAGHH
;
A
#
# COMPACT_ATOMS: atom_id res chain seq x y z
N MET A 1 27.75 -12.05 35.19
CA MET A 1 27.62 -12.85 33.94
C MET A 1 26.23 -12.77 33.28
N ARG A 2 25.11 -13.06 33.98
CA ARG A 2 23.76 -13.07 33.37
C ARG A 2 23.26 -11.73 32.78
N LYS A 3 23.64 -10.58 33.34
CA LYS A 3 23.22 -9.25 32.85
C LYS A 3 23.93 -8.86 31.54
N PHE A 4 25.23 -9.16 31.42
CA PHE A 4 26.02 -8.90 30.21
C PHE A 4 25.54 -9.72 29.01
N LEU A 5 25.16 -10.98 29.22
CA LEU A 5 24.64 -11.84 28.15
C LEU A 5 23.31 -11.31 27.59
N LYS A 6 22.43 -10.80 28.44
CA LYS A 6 21.16 -10.18 28.00
C LYS A 6 21.40 -8.90 27.21
N THR A 7 22.33 -8.05 27.65
CA THR A 7 22.69 -6.82 26.94
C THR A 7 23.30 -7.12 25.57
N ALA A 8 24.18 -8.12 25.47
CA ALA A 8 24.76 -8.53 24.19
C ALA A 8 23.71 -9.04 23.20
N VAL A 9 22.74 -9.85 23.67
CA VAL A 9 21.64 -10.33 22.83
C VAL A 9 20.74 -9.17 22.36
N PHE A 10 20.46 -8.19 23.22
CA PHE A 10 19.67 -7.01 22.85
C PHE A 10 20.38 -6.13 21.82
N VAL A 11 21.68 -5.92 21.97
CA VAL A 11 22.48 -5.14 21.01
C VAL A 11 22.57 -5.87 19.68
N LEU A 12 22.80 -7.19 19.68
CA LEU A 12 22.83 -7.99 18.45
C LEU A 12 21.46 -8.02 17.75
N ALA A 13 20.36 -8.14 18.50
CA ALA A 13 19.02 -8.05 17.96
C ALA A 13 18.73 -6.66 17.38
N GLY A 14 19.16 -5.59 18.06
CA GLY A 14 19.04 -4.21 17.57
C GLY A 14 19.84 -3.97 16.29
N ILE A 15 21.05 -4.52 16.18
CA ILE A 15 21.88 -4.45 14.97
C ILE A 15 21.25 -5.28 13.84
N ALA A 16 20.73 -6.47 14.12
CA ALA A 16 20.06 -7.30 13.11
C ALA A 16 18.79 -6.64 12.56
N VAL A 17 17.97 -6.04 13.43
CA VAL A 17 16.78 -5.28 13.02
C VAL A 17 17.20 -4.01 12.26
N GLY A 18 18.21 -3.27 12.74
CA GLY A 18 18.74 -2.10 12.04
C GLY A 18 19.30 -2.42 10.66
N ALA A 19 19.99 -3.55 10.50
CA ALA A 19 20.51 -4.03 9.22
C ALA A 19 19.39 -4.47 8.26
N LEU A 20 18.31 -5.07 8.77
CA LEU A 20 17.12 -5.42 7.98
C LEU A 20 16.41 -4.17 7.42
N PHE A 21 16.30 -3.10 8.22
CA PHE A 21 15.75 -1.83 7.75
C PHE A 21 16.71 -1.06 6.83
N ALA A 22 18.03 -1.15 7.05
CA ALA A 22 19.04 -0.50 6.20
C ALA A 22 19.22 -1.19 4.83
N ASN A 23 18.93 -2.49 4.74
CA ASN A 23 18.93 -3.22 3.47
C ASN A 23 17.62 -3.07 2.67
N PHE A 24 16.67 -2.27 3.15
CA PHE A 24 15.46 -1.94 2.39
C PHE A 24 15.83 -1.08 1.18
N LYS A 25 15.83 -1.67 -0.02
CA LYS A 25 16.13 -0.98 -1.28
C LYS A 25 14.84 -0.54 -1.95
N VAL A 26 14.90 0.56 -2.71
CA VAL A 26 13.74 1.08 -3.48
C VAL A 26 13.20 0.06 -4.48
N HIS A 27 14.00 -0.93 -4.88
CA HIS A 27 13.57 -2.05 -5.73
C HIS A 27 12.68 -3.09 -5.02
N ASP A 28 12.56 -3.03 -3.70
CA ASP A 28 11.79 -3.99 -2.90
C ASP A 28 10.28 -3.66 -2.86
N TYR A 29 9.88 -2.55 -3.47
CA TYR A 29 8.47 -2.21 -3.65
C TYR A 29 8.17 -1.68 -5.05
N ARG A 30 6.97 -2.00 -5.56
CA ARG A 30 6.48 -1.45 -6.83
C ARG A 30 5.62 -0.23 -6.56
N HIS A 31 5.84 0.87 -7.30
CA HIS A 31 4.99 2.06 -7.22
C HIS A 31 3.98 2.10 -8.37
N ALA A 32 2.70 2.33 -8.06
CA ALA A 32 1.64 2.51 -9.04
C ALA A 32 0.77 3.73 -8.74
N SER A 33 0.46 4.52 -9.77
CA SER A 33 -0.52 5.61 -9.67
C SER A 33 -1.84 5.19 -10.30
N LEU A 34 -2.93 5.34 -9.55
CA LEU A 34 -4.28 4.98 -9.96
C LEU A 34 -5.22 6.16 -9.76
N ALA A 35 -6.14 6.35 -10.70
CA ALA A 35 -7.23 7.31 -10.55
C ALA A 35 -8.49 6.57 -10.09
N ILE A 36 -9.17 7.10 -9.07
CA ILE A 36 -10.48 6.63 -8.63
C ILE A 36 -11.52 7.42 -9.42
N LYS A 37 -12.15 6.78 -10.41
CA LYS A 37 -13.21 7.36 -11.24
C LYS A 37 -14.17 6.24 -11.62
N LYS A 38 -15.47 6.52 -11.58
CA LYS A 38 -16.51 5.60 -12.08
C LYS A 38 -16.25 5.25 -13.55
N ASP A 39 -16.57 4.01 -13.93
CA ASP A 39 -16.47 3.51 -15.31
C ASP A 39 -15.04 3.53 -15.90
N ALA A 40 -14.02 3.63 -15.04
CA ALA A 40 -12.63 3.51 -15.49
C ALA A 40 -12.31 2.05 -15.81
N ASP A 41 -11.66 1.82 -16.95
CA ASP A 41 -11.28 0.47 -17.39
C ASP A 41 -10.49 -0.28 -16.31
N LYS A 42 -10.73 -1.60 -16.26
CA LYS A 42 -9.96 -2.52 -15.41
C LYS A 42 -8.46 -2.30 -15.67
N LYS A 43 -7.72 -1.96 -14.61
CA LYS A 43 -6.28 -1.75 -14.71
C LYS A 43 -5.55 -2.95 -14.14
N THR A 44 -4.63 -3.50 -14.92
CA THR A 44 -3.72 -4.55 -14.48
C THR A 44 -2.43 -3.92 -13.96
N LEU A 45 -1.98 -4.38 -12.81
CA LEU A 45 -0.68 -4.07 -12.22
C LEU A 45 0.13 -5.35 -12.13
N ASN A 46 1.22 -5.42 -12.88
CA ASN A 46 2.16 -6.52 -12.71
C ASN A 46 2.88 -6.36 -11.37
N ILE A 47 3.19 -7.44 -10.66
CA ILE A 47 3.90 -7.36 -9.37
C ILE A 47 5.01 -8.39 -9.32
N SER A 48 6.12 -8.01 -8.69
CA SER A 48 7.29 -8.86 -8.47
C SER A 48 7.37 -9.28 -7.01
N ASP A 49 7.85 -10.50 -6.78
CA ASP A 49 8.11 -11.03 -5.44
C ASP A 49 9.51 -10.62 -4.98
N TYR A 50 9.61 -10.28 -3.70
CA TYR A 50 10.87 -10.14 -2.99
C TYR A 50 10.83 -11.02 -1.73
N ASN A 51 11.68 -12.05 -1.66
CA ASN A 51 11.74 -13.00 -0.53
C ASN A 51 10.37 -13.57 -0.11
N GLY A 52 9.52 -13.90 -1.08
CA GLY A 52 8.17 -14.43 -0.82
C GLY A 52 7.18 -13.38 -0.29
N ARG A 53 7.48 -12.09 -0.41
CA ARG A 53 6.60 -10.97 -0.06
C ARG A 53 6.51 -10.01 -1.24
N GLN A 54 5.32 -9.48 -1.49
CA GLN A 54 5.08 -8.43 -2.48
C GLN A 54 4.69 -7.17 -1.70
N VAL A 55 5.43 -6.08 -1.91
CA VAL A 55 5.10 -4.78 -1.34
C VAL A 55 4.78 -3.82 -2.48
N ILE A 56 3.62 -3.20 -2.43
CA ILE A 56 3.12 -2.34 -3.50
C ILE A 56 2.75 -1.00 -2.88
N ALA A 57 3.46 0.05 -3.27
CA ALA A 57 3.09 1.42 -2.96
C ALA A 57 2.12 1.91 -4.05
N ILE A 58 0.92 2.32 -3.66
CA ILE A 58 -0.09 2.85 -4.58
C ILE A 58 -0.43 4.27 -4.18
N SER A 59 -0.44 5.17 -5.16
CA SER A 59 -1.02 6.50 -5.01
C SER A 59 -2.39 6.53 -5.69
N LEU A 60 -3.46 6.53 -4.91
CA LEU A 60 -4.82 6.66 -5.45
C LEU A 60 -5.21 8.14 -5.48
N LYS A 61 -5.47 8.69 -6.66
CA LYS A 61 -6.02 10.04 -6.81
C LYS A 61 -7.55 9.96 -6.87
N ASN A 62 -8.23 10.57 -5.90
CA ASN A 62 -9.68 10.63 -5.90
C ASN A 62 -10.17 11.61 -6.98
N LEU A 63 -10.69 11.11 -8.09
CA LEU A 63 -11.39 11.91 -9.11
C LEU A 63 -12.91 11.62 -9.08
N GLN A 64 -13.37 10.97 -8.03
CA GLN A 64 -14.76 10.72 -7.71
C GLN A 64 -15.21 11.76 -6.66
N HIS A 65 -16.51 11.99 -6.54
CA HIS A 65 -17.08 12.77 -5.44
C HIS A 65 -17.30 11.96 -4.15
N ALA A 66 -16.75 10.74 -4.08
CA ALA A 66 -16.78 9.91 -2.87
C ALA A 66 -15.98 10.59 -1.76
N LYS A 67 -16.58 10.76 -0.57
CA LYS A 67 -15.93 11.36 0.60
C LYS A 67 -15.26 10.32 1.49
N ASP A 68 -15.80 9.11 1.52
CA ASP A 68 -15.29 8.00 2.30
C ASP A 68 -15.03 6.84 1.36
N ILE A 69 -13.82 6.31 1.38
CA ILE A 69 -13.34 5.31 0.43
C ILE A 69 -12.80 4.13 1.23
N GLU A 70 -13.21 2.92 0.88
CA GLU A 70 -12.65 1.70 1.42
C GLU A 70 -11.88 0.97 0.33
N VAL A 71 -10.68 0.53 0.65
CA VAL A 71 -9.87 -0.33 -0.21
C VAL A 71 -9.87 -1.71 0.40
N ARG A 72 -10.27 -2.73 -0.37
CA ARG A 72 -10.28 -4.14 0.04
C ARG A 72 -9.47 -4.98 -0.92
N MET A 73 -8.72 -5.93 -0.37
CA MET A 73 -7.99 -6.93 -1.14
C MET A 73 -7.75 -8.16 -0.25
N ASP A 74 -8.24 -9.31 -0.69
CA ASP A 74 -8.14 -10.55 0.09
C ASP A 74 -6.69 -11.01 0.21
N GLY A 75 -6.30 -11.35 1.45
CA GLY A 75 -4.95 -11.82 1.76
C GLY A 75 -3.87 -10.73 1.74
N ALA A 76 -4.26 -9.45 1.59
CA ALA A 76 -3.36 -8.32 1.68
C ALA A 76 -3.49 -7.60 3.03
N THR A 77 -2.35 -7.24 3.61
CA THR A 77 -2.31 -6.24 4.68
C THR A 77 -2.26 -4.85 4.05
N ILE A 78 -3.28 -4.04 4.34
CA ILE A 78 -3.39 -2.68 3.84
C ILE A 78 -2.89 -1.71 4.91
N GLN A 79 -1.94 -0.88 4.54
CA GLN A 79 -1.43 0.20 5.38
C GLN A 79 -1.49 1.51 4.58
N SER A 80 -1.78 2.62 5.24
CA SER A 80 -1.57 3.93 4.64
C SER A 80 -0.77 4.75 5.62
N TRP A 81 0.50 4.95 5.30
CA TRP A 81 1.38 5.83 6.05
C TRP A 81 1.69 7.03 5.16
N TYR A 82 1.48 8.24 5.68
CA TYR A 82 2.16 9.39 5.12
C TYR A 82 3.66 9.26 5.45
N PRO A 83 4.57 9.43 4.49
CA PRO A 83 5.99 9.42 4.81
C PRO A 83 6.27 10.50 5.86
N PRO A 84 7.05 10.20 6.92
CA PRO A 84 7.33 11.12 8.03
C PRO A 84 8.00 12.43 7.58
N ALA A 85 8.50 12.49 6.35
CA ALA A 85 9.08 13.69 5.74
C ALA A 85 8.05 14.76 5.31
N VAL A 86 6.74 14.46 5.28
CA VAL A 86 5.72 15.42 4.82
C VAL A 86 5.10 16.15 6.02
N LYS A 87 5.49 17.41 6.23
CA LYS A 87 4.81 18.31 7.17
C LYS A 87 3.43 18.70 6.61
N MET A 88 2.38 17.91 6.93
CA MET A 88 1.00 18.29 6.65
C MET A 88 0.30 18.83 7.91
N PRO A 89 -0.45 19.94 7.82
CA PRO A 89 -1.23 20.44 8.94
C PRO A 89 -2.34 19.46 9.34
N PHE A 90 -2.63 19.37 10.64
CA PHE A 90 -3.48 18.33 11.27
C PHE A 90 -4.86 18.14 10.61
N TYR A 91 -5.49 19.23 10.17
CA TYR A 91 -6.81 19.19 9.50
C TYR A 91 -6.78 18.56 8.09
N LYS A 92 -5.59 18.30 7.52
CA LYS A 92 -5.42 17.58 6.25
C LYS A 92 -5.17 16.09 6.44
N TRP A 93 -5.07 15.63 7.69
CA TRP A 93 -4.91 14.22 7.99
C TRP A 93 -6.19 13.48 7.66
N MET A 94 -6.04 12.36 6.96
CA MET A 94 -7.14 11.44 6.71
C MET A 94 -7.11 10.40 7.82
N GLU A 95 -8.27 10.10 8.39
CA GLU A 95 -8.42 8.97 9.30
C GLU A 95 -8.30 7.69 8.47
N ILE A 96 -7.42 6.79 8.90
CA ILE A 96 -7.10 5.54 8.23
C ILE A 96 -7.33 4.41 9.23
N ASP A 97 -8.25 3.51 8.91
CA ASP A 97 -8.50 2.30 9.69
C ASP A 97 -8.68 1.09 8.75
N GLY A 98 -7.71 0.18 8.74
CA GLY A 98 -7.82 -1.10 8.02
C GLY A 98 -8.13 -0.99 6.52
N GLY A 99 -7.72 0.08 5.84
CA GLY A 99 -8.03 0.32 4.42
C GLY A 99 -9.23 1.25 4.18
N LYS A 100 -9.88 1.74 5.23
CA LYS A 100 -10.92 2.79 5.16
C LYS A 100 -10.29 4.16 5.31
N PHE A 101 -10.63 5.06 4.39
CA PHE A 101 -10.18 6.43 4.32
C PHE A 101 -11.38 7.35 4.43
N LYS A 102 -11.41 8.20 5.46
CA LYS A 102 -12.49 9.18 5.65
C LYS A 102 -12.07 10.59 5.24
N GLY A 103 -13.00 11.39 4.75
CA GLY A 103 -12.75 12.80 4.40
C GLY A 103 -11.85 13.00 3.17
N VAL A 104 -11.88 12.04 2.25
CA VAL A 104 -11.16 12.04 0.97
C VAL A 104 -11.87 12.95 -0.03
N GLY A 105 -11.66 14.25 0.05
CA GLY A 105 -12.20 15.19 -0.93
C GLY A 105 -11.72 14.91 -2.37
N PHE A 106 -12.46 15.42 -3.35
CA PHE A 106 -12.08 15.40 -4.76
C PHE A 106 -10.67 15.98 -4.96
N GLY A 107 -9.87 15.35 -5.81
CA GLY A 107 -8.49 15.73 -6.13
C GLY A 107 -7.45 15.27 -5.11
N LYS A 108 -7.83 14.80 -3.91
CA LYS A 108 -6.89 14.32 -2.91
C LYS A 108 -6.22 13.02 -3.34
N ARG A 109 -4.97 12.83 -2.89
CA ARG A 109 -4.21 11.59 -3.08
C ARG A 109 -4.20 10.78 -1.79
N LEU A 110 -4.47 9.48 -1.91
CA LEU A 110 -4.37 8.47 -0.87
C LEU A 110 -3.09 7.67 -1.09
N PRO A 111 -2.07 7.83 -0.24
CA PRO A 111 -0.95 6.89 -0.23
C PRO A 111 -1.42 5.56 0.39
N LEU A 112 -1.08 4.45 -0.24
CA LEU A 112 -1.45 3.10 0.19
C LEU A 112 -0.22 2.20 0.03
N TYR A 113 0.00 1.35 0.99
CA TYR A 113 0.95 0.24 0.94
C TYR A 113 0.17 -1.05 1.09
N LEU A 114 0.28 -1.91 0.07
CA LEU A 114 -0.23 -3.27 0.12
C LEU A 114 0.94 -4.20 0.37
N THR A 115 0.81 -5.03 1.40
CA THR A 115 1.69 -6.18 1.60
C THR A 115 0.90 -7.44 1.29
N ILE A 116 1.42 -8.28 0.40
CA ILE A 116 0.87 -9.60 0.08
C ILE A 116 1.95 -10.63 0.35
N ASN A 117 1.62 -11.71 1.05
CA ASN A 117 2.58 -12.76 1.40
C ASN A 117 2.54 -13.89 0.37
N GLY A 118 3.48 -13.89 -0.59
CA GLY A 118 3.89 -15.06 -1.37
C GLY A 118 2.82 -15.73 -2.22
N GLN A 119 1.73 -15.03 -2.54
CA GLN A 119 0.60 -15.62 -3.25
C GLN A 119 0.82 -15.57 -4.78
N GLY A 120 0.57 -16.69 -5.45
CA GLY A 120 0.51 -16.76 -6.92
C GLY A 120 -0.88 -16.40 -7.45
N GLY A 121 -0.96 -16.12 -8.76
CA GLY A 121 -2.22 -15.88 -9.48
C GLY A 121 -2.63 -14.41 -9.63
N CYS A 122 -3.84 -14.21 -10.17
CA CYS A 122 -4.50 -12.91 -10.26
C CYS A 122 -5.14 -12.57 -8.91
N LYS A 123 -4.92 -11.36 -8.41
CA LYS A 123 -5.61 -10.83 -7.23
C LYS A 123 -6.36 -9.57 -7.58
N GLU A 124 -7.46 -9.30 -6.89
CA GLU A 124 -8.30 -8.14 -7.15
C GLU A 124 -8.31 -7.25 -5.93
N MET A 125 -8.05 -5.96 -6.15
CA MET A 125 -8.32 -4.91 -5.17
C MET A 125 -9.55 -4.16 -5.61
N GLU A 126 -10.49 -4.02 -4.69
CA GLU A 126 -11.68 -3.22 -4.87
C GLU A 126 -11.52 -1.89 -4.16
N ILE A 127 -11.93 -0.83 -4.84
CA ILE A 127 -12.05 0.51 -4.28
C ILE A 127 -13.55 0.79 -4.20
N ILE A 128 -14.05 0.95 -2.99
CA ILE A 128 -15.47 0.98 -2.65
C ILE A 128 -15.82 2.37 -2.11
N ASP A 129 -16.99 2.89 -2.49
CA ASP A 129 -17.58 4.07 -1.86
C ASP A 129 -18.23 3.63 -0.53
N SER A 130 -17.63 4.03 0.60
CA SER A 130 -18.10 3.59 1.91
C SER A 130 -19.49 4.13 2.27
N SER A 131 -19.97 5.17 1.58
CA SER A 131 -21.29 5.76 1.86
C SER A 131 -22.45 4.88 1.40
N ASN A 132 -22.23 4.08 0.35
CA ASN A 132 -23.27 3.25 -0.29
C ASN A 132 -22.83 1.80 -0.55
N GLY A 133 -21.59 1.45 -0.25
CA GLY A 133 -21.03 0.10 -0.44
C GLY A 133 -20.77 -0.28 -1.90
N SER A 134 -20.91 0.65 -2.85
CA SER A 134 -20.72 0.35 -4.27
C SER A 134 -19.24 0.30 -4.64
N VAL A 135 -18.89 -0.67 -5.49
CA VAL A 135 -17.53 -0.76 -6.05
C VAL A 135 -17.36 0.36 -7.07
N ILE A 136 -16.41 1.26 -6.81
CA ILE A 136 -16.02 2.33 -7.73
C ILE A 136 -15.11 1.80 -8.82
N ARG A 137 -14.13 0.95 -8.44
CA ARG A 137 -13.12 0.41 -9.35
C ARG A 137 -12.53 -0.89 -8.83
N THR A 138 -12.29 -1.83 -9.74
CA THR A 138 -11.48 -3.03 -9.49
C THR A 138 -10.13 -2.93 -10.19
N VAL A 139 -9.07 -3.35 -9.50
CA VAL A 139 -7.69 -3.34 -9.98
C VAL A 139 -7.15 -4.76 -9.88
N HIS A 140 -6.64 -5.28 -10.99
CA HIS A 140 -6.10 -6.64 -11.04
C HIS A 140 -4.59 -6.61 -10.82
N PHE A 141 -4.09 -7.49 -9.97
CA PHE A 141 -2.68 -7.68 -9.68
C PHE A 141 -2.24 -9.02 -10.24
N MET A 142 -1.28 -8.99 -11.15
CA MET A 142 -0.76 -10.18 -11.83
C MET A 142 0.70 -10.40 -11.44
N LYS A 143 1.01 -11.59 -10.93
CA LYS A 143 2.41 -11.97 -10.66
C LYS A 143 3.13 -12.25 -11.98
N GLY A 144 4.17 -11.48 -12.27
CA GLY A 144 4.96 -11.61 -13.51
C GLY A 144 4.27 -10.99 -14.74
N GLY A 145 5.09 -10.44 -15.63
CA GLY A 145 4.67 -9.69 -16.82
C GLY A 145 5.60 -8.50 -17.03
N ALA A 146 6.10 -8.32 -18.26
CA ALA A 146 6.68 -7.04 -18.65
C ALA A 146 5.54 -6.03 -18.76
N ASP A 147 5.75 -4.81 -18.26
CA ASP A 147 4.81 -3.73 -18.52
C ASP A 147 4.77 -3.51 -20.03
N ALA A 148 3.67 -3.91 -20.66
CA ALA A 148 3.33 -3.44 -21.99
C ALA A 148 3.01 -1.95 -21.86
N GLY A 149 4.06 -1.12 -21.83
CA GLY A 149 3.92 0.33 -21.70
C GLY A 149 5.13 1.00 -21.07
N HIS A 150 6.23 1.06 -21.82
CA HIS A 150 7.17 2.16 -21.71
C HIS A 150 6.92 3.11 -22.89
N HIS A 151 6.88 4.40 -22.55
CA HIS A 151 6.77 5.62 -23.37
C HIS A 151 5.35 6.12 -23.67
#